data_AF-A0A961W372-F1
#
_entry.id   AF-A0A961W372-F1
#
_cell.length_a   1.000
_cell.length_b   1.000
_cell.length_c   1.000
_cell.angle_alpha   90.00
_cell.angle_beta   90.00
_cell.angle_gamma   90.00
#
_symmetry.space_group_name_H-M   'P 1'
#
loop_
_entity.id
_entity.type
_entity.pdbx_description
1 polymer ?
#
loop_
_entity_poly.entity_id
_entity_poly.type
_entity_poly.pdbx_seq_one_letter_code
_entity_poly.pdbx_strand_id
1 'polypeptide(L)' 'MALMEGGGPAIAYLDEGDGDPILLIHGFASNRSVNWVHPGWVKTLTQAGYRVIALDNRGHG' A
#
# COMPACT_ATOMS: atom_id res chain seq x y z
N MET A 1 -2.79 6.14 8.85
CA MET A 1 -1.62 5.31 8.52
C MET A 1 -1.61 4.16 9.50
N ALA A 2 -1.64 2.92 9.00
CA ALA A 2 -1.59 1.73 9.85
C ALA A 2 -0.17 1.16 9.86
N LEU A 3 0.18 0.48 10.96
CA LEU A 3 1.48 -0.16 11.18
C LEU A 3 1.26 -1.65 11.41
N MET A 4 2.07 -2.48 10.74
CA MET A 4 2.06 -3.93 10.91
C MET A 4 3.34 -4.37 11.63
N GLU A 5 3.16 -5.13 12.72
CA GLU A 5 4.26 -5.66 13.54
C GLU A 5 4.59 -7.11 13.15
N GLY A 6 5.87 -7.48 13.22
CA GLY A 6 6.31 -8.83 12.83
C GLY A 6 7.78 -9.10 13.11
N GLY A 7 8.15 -9.22 14.40
CA GLY A 7 9.49 -9.62 14.86
C GLY A 7 10.64 -8.66 14.49
N GLY A 8 10.35 -7.55 13.84
CA GLY A 8 11.27 -6.52 13.38
C GLY A 8 10.55 -5.17 13.28
N PRO A 9 11.16 -4.16 12.64
CA PRO A 9 10.56 -2.83 12.55
C PRO A 9 9.17 -2.86 11.93
N ALA A 10 8.28 -2.02 12.47
CA ALA A 10 6.93 -1.83 11.97
C ALA A 10 6.93 -1.46 10.48
N ILE A 11 5.98 -2.02 9.74
CA ILE A 11 5.77 -1.71 8.32
C ILE A 11 4.59 -0.77 8.18
N ALA A 12 4.80 0.38 7.54
CA ALA A 12 3.73 1.31 7.21
C ALA A 12 2.94 0.80 5.99
N TYR A 13 1.61 0.86 6.10
CA TYR A 13 0.73 0.46 5.02
C TYR A 13 -0.57 1.29 4.95
N LEU A 14 -1.20 1.27 3.77
CA LEU A 14 -2.63 1.56 3.59
C LEU A 14 -3.39 0.27 3.32
N ASP A 15 -4.66 0.31 3.69
CA ASP A 15 -5.63 -0.76 3.51
C ASP A 15 -6.98 -0.10 3.26
N GLU A 16 -7.45 -0.11 2.03
CA GLU A 16 -8.67 0.58 1.60
C GLU A 16 -9.58 -0.31 0.77
N GLY A 17 -10.89 -0.23 1.01
CA GLY A 17 -11.90 -1.07 0.36
C GLY A 17 -12.08 -2.43 1.03
N ASP A 18 -13.11 -3.17 0.60
CA ASP A 18 -13.59 -4.38 1.28
C ASP A 18 -13.73 -5.60 0.37
N GLY A 19 -13.35 -5.50 -0.91
CA GLY A 19 -13.46 -6.60 -1.89
C GLY A 19 -12.24 -7.51 -1.94
N ASP A 20 -12.05 -8.17 -3.09
CA ASP A 20 -10.91 -9.09 -3.28
C ASP A 20 -9.58 -8.33 -3.13
N PRO A 21 -8.61 -8.87 -2.36
CA PRO A 21 -7.42 -8.12 -1.99
C PRO A 21 -6.39 -8.06 -3.12
N ILE A 22 -5.82 -6.88 -3.34
CA ILE A 22 -4.66 -6.64 -4.20
C ILE A 22 -3.55 -6.01 -3.36
N LEU A 23 -2.35 -6.60 -3.41
CA LEU A 23 -1.15 -6.08 -2.78
C LEU A 23 -0.30 -5.29 -3.78
N LEU A 24 -0.03 -4.02 -3.48
CA LEU A 24 0.83 -3.14 -4.28
C LEU A 24 2.20 -3.00 -3.62
N ILE A 25 3.24 -3.43 -4.35
CA ILE A 25 4.65 -3.41 -3.92
C ILE A 25 5.39 -2.39 -4.78
N HIS A 26 5.87 -1.30 -4.18
CA HIS A 26 6.62 -0.27 -4.91
C HIS A 26 8.03 -0.72 -5.32
N GLY A 27 8.62 -0.03 -6.29
CA GLY A 27 9.98 -0.26 -6.79
C GLY A 27 11.07 0.43 -5.95
N PHE A 28 12.32 0.30 -6.41
CA PHE A 28 13.51 0.85 -5.75
C PHE A 28 13.43 2.37 -5.51
N ALA A 29 13.91 2.84 -4.34
CA ALA A 29 13.99 4.25 -3.99
C ALA A 29 12.67 5.03 -4.15
N SER A 30 11.54 4.39 -3.86
CA SER A 30 10.19 4.98 -3.89
C SER A 30 9.41 4.60 -2.63
N ASN A 31 8.14 5.02 -2.54
CA ASN A 31 7.21 4.66 -1.49
C ASN A 31 5.80 4.40 -2.07
N ARG A 32 4.87 3.92 -1.24
CA ARG A 32 3.49 3.65 -1.66
C ARG A 32 2.76 4.90 -2.17
N SER A 33 3.10 6.07 -1.63
CA SER A 33 2.45 7.33 -2.00
C SER A 33 2.79 7.72 -3.44
N VAL A 34 4.08 7.75 -3.77
CA VAL A 34 4.59 8.12 -5.10
C VAL A 34 4.16 7.13 -6.16
N ASN A 35 4.23 5.82 -5.89
CA ASN A 35 3.90 4.83 -6.91
C ASN A 35 2.39 4.58 -7.06
N TRP A 36 1.61 4.64 -5.97
CA TRP A 36 0.24 4.09 -5.98
C TRP A 36 -0.84 5.09 -5.62
N VAL A 37 -0.59 5.98 -4.65
CA VAL A 37 -1.58 6.97 -4.23
C VAL A 37 -1.63 8.14 -5.23
N HIS A 38 -0.48 8.77 -5.49
CA HIS A 38 -0.40 9.98 -6.32
C HIS A 38 -0.80 9.71 -7.77
N PRO A 39 -0.43 8.58 -8.40
CA PRO A 39 -0.90 8.26 -9.75
C PRO A 39 -2.36 7.78 -9.79
N GLY A 40 -3.02 7.62 -8.64
CA GLY A 40 -4.43 7.27 -8.54
C GLY A 40 -4.76 5.78 -8.58
N TRP A 41 -3.76 4.88 -8.54
CA TRP A 41 -4.00 3.44 -8.58
C TRP A 41 -4.85 2.93 -7.43
N VAL A 42 -4.64 3.44 -6.21
CA VAL A 42 -5.47 3.07 -5.05
C VAL A 42 -6.94 3.39 -5.34
N LYS A 43 -7.22 4.62 -5.78
CA LYS A 43 -8.59 5.06 -6.13
C LYS A 43 -9.19 4.22 -7.26
N THR A 44 -8.44 3.98 -8.34
CA THR A 44 -8.93 3.23 -9.50
C THR A 44 -9.33 1.81 -9.10
N LEU A 45 -8.49 1.14 -8.32
CA LEU A 45 -8.72 -0.24 -7.90
C LEU A 45 -9.83 -0.36 -6.84
N THR A 46 -9.90 0.56 -5.88
CA THR A 46 -11.01 0.57 -4.92
C THR A 46 -12.35 0.86 -5.59
N GLN A 47 -12.39 1.78 -6.55
CA GLN A 47 -13.60 2.03 -7.37
C GLN A 47 -14.00 0.85 -8.25
N ALA A 48 -13.05 0.00 -8.63
CA ALA A 48 -13.31 -1.26 -9.32
C ALA A 48 -13.77 -2.39 -8.38
N GLY A 49 -13.90 -2.12 -7.07
CA GLY A 49 -14.43 -3.05 -6.08
C GLY A 49 -13.37 -3.92 -5.39
N TYR A 50 -12.08 -3.61 -5.52
CA TYR A 50 -11.01 -4.34 -4.82
C TYR A 50 -10.71 -3.73 -3.44
N ARG A 51 -10.21 -4.56 -2.54
CA ARG A 51 -9.49 -4.10 -1.35
C ARG A 51 -8.02 -3.91 -1.69
N VAL A 52 -7.50 -2.71 -1.56
CA VAL A 52 -6.13 -2.36 -1.93
C VAL A 52 -5.28 -2.23 -0.69
N ILE A 53 -4.22 -3.03 -0.64
CA ILE A 53 -3.18 -2.96 0.38
C ILE A 53 -1.91 -2.46 -0.29
N ALA A 54 -1.34 -1.35 0.20
CA ALA A 54 -0.05 -0.87 -0.29
C ALA A 54 0.87 -0.56 0.89
N LEU A 55 2.09 -1.06 0.83
CA LEU A 55 3.07 -0.96 1.91
C LEU A 55 4.29 -0.15 1.49
N ASP A 56 4.97 0.41 2.48
CA ASP A 56 6.32 0.92 2.33
C ASP A 56 7.30 -0.22 2.66
N ASN A 57 8.12 -0.62 1.67
CA ASN A 57 9.13 -1.66 1.85
C ASN A 57 10.09 -1.24 2.97
N ARG A 58 10.71 -2.22 3.64
CA ARG A 58 11.69 -1.93 4.72
C ARG A 58 12.75 -0.92 4.25
N GLY A 59 13.02 0.07 5.12
CA GLY A 59 13.96 1.15 4.82
C GLY A 59 13.41 2.25 3.91
N HIS A 60 12.12 2.21 3.56
CA HIS A 60 11.43 3.24 2.77
C HIS A 60 10.26 3.84 3.55
N GLY A 61 9.71 4.93 3.01
CA GLY A 61 8.64 5.74 3.58
C GLY A 61 8.68 7.14 3.01
#